data_AF-A0A323UG58-F1
#
_entry.id   AF-A0A323UG58-F1
#
_cell.length_a   1.000
_cell.length_b   1.000
_cell.length_c   1.000
_cell.angle_alpha   90.00
_cell.angle_beta   90.00
_cell.angle_gamma   90.00
#
_symmetry.space_group_name_H-M   'P 1'
#
loop_
_entity.id
_entity.type
_entity.pdbx_description
1 polymer ?
#
loop_
_entity_poly.entity_id
_entity_poly.type
_entity_poly.pdbx_seq_one_letter_code
_entity_poly.pdbx_strand_id
1 'polypeptide(L)'
;MDAADVVAESESGDDLAVVKSIFQGAHAPHDFASLAPIGPILADLKMKRMRILHADVYSDLDVAGNFMPSPPGTWDNLTSQIDWAVQNGLSLHVPLALHMPASFVAYGPGETWPQAIVDRYKSYARQLVRYVVKRAFDGGAASVTFEVSNELDVADETPLHYQDWLAWFAQCGTSCSAVANPVVLGYLPLGPWGRALWWIDPATYDLAYPEIWGTGGYPFPGDPRRLTRNIAPMQKIYCDAVADVLADQPLMSNYPGRTIAVAGPAFAGNSFRSAEDPATRTERPTLEEQFIAQMFDPNAAGGQFNVSALNYVSFHYYGDFRNGWDGPTTSLRYVATRLREKLAAVGRGEVNLFVSEWGPRADETTDINYSHKGAAWAAAFLAEAVASKIALGSYLQYTDAVGQAATGSIAIASLVHKLDGVYHPKPPANVFQMVAMMSGARRPVSGLSESNPDIGAIASSDANSAGVLVFNYNPDFNDTAQDFTVELRRLPFAGREVTIERYLIDARTSNLQAFLALPSHPPPDLQRVERFTAQVDSMGVLTLPPRTLGLGVSFWRVTD
;
A
#
# COMPACT_ATOMS: atom_id res chain seq x y z
N MET A 1 -11.90 4.11 27.51
CA MET A 1 -11.46 2.96 26.68
C MET A 1 -10.14 2.53 27.26
N ASP A 2 -10.08 1.30 27.77
CA ASP A 2 -8.93 0.81 28.51
C ASP A 2 -7.70 0.66 27.62
N ALA A 3 -6.60 1.24 28.09
CA ALA A 3 -5.26 0.96 27.63
C ALA A 3 -4.82 -0.35 28.28
N ALA A 4 -5.05 -1.49 27.62
CA ALA A 4 -4.33 -2.77 27.78
C ALA A 4 -5.12 -3.91 27.12
N ASP A 5 -5.14 -3.95 25.80
CA ASP A 5 -5.23 -5.24 25.11
C ASP A 5 -3.93 -5.41 24.33
N VAL A 6 -2.92 -5.93 25.04
CA VAL A 6 -1.77 -6.60 24.44
C VAL A 6 -2.32 -7.49 23.33
N VAL A 7 -1.81 -7.31 22.11
CA VAL A 7 -2.22 -8.04 20.91
C VAL A 7 -2.40 -9.52 21.22
N ALA A 8 -3.63 -9.95 21.49
CA ALA A 8 -3.96 -11.36 21.59
C ALA A 8 -3.90 -11.89 20.16
N GLU A 9 -2.76 -12.50 19.81
CA GLU A 9 -2.56 -13.10 18.50
C GLU A 9 -3.63 -14.17 18.21
N SER A 10 -4.03 -14.24 16.94
CA SER A 10 -5.02 -15.18 16.44
C SER A 10 -4.74 -16.62 16.87
N GLU A 11 -5.69 -17.25 17.55
CA GLU A 11 -5.66 -18.68 17.92
C GLU A 11 -5.75 -19.64 16.72
N SER A 12 -5.91 -19.13 15.49
CA SER A 12 -6.04 -19.94 14.27
C SER A 12 -4.88 -19.69 13.30
N GLY A 13 -3.92 -20.62 13.32
CA GLY A 13 -2.64 -20.56 12.64
C GLY A 13 -2.64 -20.59 11.10
N ASP A 14 -1.44 -20.36 10.57
CA ASP A 14 -1.04 -20.41 9.16
C ASP A 14 -1.45 -19.24 8.25
N ASP A 15 -1.17 -18.01 8.68
CA ASP A 15 -1.34 -16.78 7.92
C ASP A 15 0.00 -16.09 7.58
N LEU A 16 1.14 -16.81 7.59
CA LEU A 16 2.44 -16.25 7.15
C LEU A 16 2.36 -15.73 5.71
N ALA A 17 1.59 -16.41 4.86
CA ALA A 17 1.30 -15.95 3.51
C ALA A 17 0.59 -14.59 3.48
N VAL A 18 -0.25 -14.29 4.48
CA VAL A 18 -0.93 -13.00 4.66
C VAL A 18 0.05 -11.93 5.16
N VAL A 19 0.90 -12.25 6.14
CA VAL A 19 2.00 -11.34 6.55
C VAL A 19 2.81 -10.91 5.32
N LYS A 20 3.16 -11.89 4.46
CA LYS A 20 3.90 -11.63 3.22
C LYS A 20 3.09 -10.83 2.20
N SER A 21 1.80 -11.10 2.04
CA SER A 21 0.96 -10.39 1.07
C SER A 21 0.79 -8.90 1.42
N ILE A 22 0.99 -8.51 2.68
CA ILE A 22 0.91 -7.12 3.14
C ILE A 22 2.08 -6.25 2.65
N PHE A 23 3.29 -6.81 2.47
CA PHE A 23 4.46 -6.04 2.01
C PHE A 23 4.96 -6.41 0.62
N GLN A 24 4.54 -7.55 0.03
CA GLN A 24 4.99 -8.01 -1.29
C GLN A 24 4.45 -7.17 -2.47
N GLY A 25 3.85 -6.01 -2.19
CA GLY A 25 3.49 -4.97 -3.13
C GLY A 25 4.14 -3.63 -2.76
N ALA A 26 4.54 -2.85 -3.76
CA ALA A 26 4.98 -1.45 -3.58
C ALA A 26 4.68 -0.64 -4.84
N HIS A 27 4.74 0.70 -4.79
CA HIS A 27 4.59 1.50 -6.02
C HIS A 27 5.77 1.34 -6.96
N ALA A 28 5.45 1.36 -8.26
CA ALA A 28 6.42 1.30 -9.34
C ALA A 28 7.47 2.41 -9.18
N PRO A 29 8.77 2.09 -9.34
CA PRO A 29 9.82 3.10 -9.45
C PRO A 29 9.47 4.12 -10.52
N HIS A 30 9.58 5.42 -10.28
CA HIS A 30 9.30 6.38 -11.36
C HIS A 30 10.50 6.57 -12.31
N ASP A 31 11.68 6.04 -11.98
CA ASP A 31 12.90 6.12 -12.80
C ASP A 31 13.10 4.91 -13.74
N PHE A 32 12.22 4.73 -14.72
CA PHE A 32 12.24 3.54 -15.60
C PHE A 32 13.50 3.40 -16.47
N ALA A 33 14.29 4.47 -16.62
CA ALA A 33 15.51 4.46 -17.42
C ALA A 33 16.70 3.78 -16.70
N SER A 34 16.69 3.60 -15.37
CA SER A 34 17.81 3.01 -14.62
C SER A 34 17.41 1.88 -13.66
N LEU A 35 16.45 1.03 -14.03
CA LEU A 35 15.90 0.00 -13.12
C LEU A 35 16.66 -1.33 -13.05
N ALA A 36 17.66 -1.57 -13.90
CA ALA A 36 18.43 -2.82 -13.87
C ALA A 36 19.08 -3.13 -12.49
N PRO A 37 19.62 -2.15 -11.75
CA PRO A 37 20.23 -2.39 -10.43
C PRO A 37 19.25 -2.78 -9.31
N ILE A 38 17.93 -2.64 -9.54
CA ILE A 38 16.89 -2.90 -8.53
C ILE A 38 16.54 -4.40 -8.43
N GLY A 39 16.82 -5.19 -9.47
CA GLY A 39 16.45 -6.61 -9.57
C GLY A 39 16.86 -7.49 -8.38
N PRO A 40 18.11 -7.42 -7.88
CA PRO A 40 18.52 -8.22 -6.72
C PRO A 40 17.69 -7.94 -5.46
N ILE A 41 17.43 -6.67 -5.16
CA ILE A 41 16.64 -6.27 -3.98
C ILE A 41 15.19 -6.76 -4.14
N LEU A 42 14.59 -6.63 -5.33
CA LEU A 42 13.25 -7.19 -5.60
C LEU A 42 13.17 -8.69 -5.28
N ALA A 43 14.19 -9.45 -5.69
CA ALA A 43 14.28 -10.90 -5.48
C ALA A 43 14.47 -11.27 -4.01
N ASP A 44 15.31 -10.53 -3.28
CA ASP A 44 15.56 -10.73 -1.85
C ASP A 44 14.32 -10.45 -1.00
N LEU A 45 13.57 -9.40 -1.35
CA LEU A 45 12.28 -9.07 -0.73
C LEU A 45 11.15 -10.01 -1.15
N LYS A 46 11.37 -10.87 -2.16
CA LYS A 46 10.35 -11.73 -2.76
C LYS A 46 9.12 -10.92 -3.19
N MET A 47 9.32 -9.73 -3.76
CA MET A 47 8.21 -8.91 -4.23
C MET A 47 7.39 -9.68 -5.27
N LYS A 48 6.06 -9.55 -5.20
CA LYS A 48 5.14 -10.26 -6.09
C LYS A 48 4.25 -9.34 -6.90
N ARG A 49 4.08 -8.09 -6.46
CA ARG A 49 3.16 -7.16 -7.08
C ARG A 49 3.79 -5.78 -7.19
N MET A 50 3.46 -5.09 -8.26
CA MET A 50 3.83 -3.70 -8.47
C MET A 50 2.57 -2.84 -8.63
N ARG A 51 2.44 -1.79 -7.82
CA ARG A 51 1.37 -0.81 -7.92
C ARG A 51 1.78 0.27 -8.92
N ILE A 52 1.16 0.27 -10.09
CA ILE A 52 1.45 1.19 -11.18
C ILE A 52 0.56 2.42 -11.03
N LEU A 53 0.99 3.35 -10.16
CA LEU A 53 0.27 4.60 -9.96
C LEU A 53 0.35 5.46 -11.24
N HIS A 54 -0.72 6.24 -11.51
CA HIS A 54 -0.86 7.05 -12.72
C HIS A 54 -0.88 6.24 -14.03
N ALA A 55 -1.27 4.97 -13.97
CA ALA A 55 -1.39 4.11 -15.15
C ALA A 55 -2.26 4.70 -16.27
N ASP A 56 -3.31 5.44 -15.92
CA ASP A 56 -4.33 5.94 -16.84
C ASP A 56 -4.15 7.41 -17.24
N VAL A 57 -3.16 8.13 -16.70
CA VAL A 57 -2.91 9.56 -17.00
C VAL A 57 -2.63 9.80 -18.48
N TYR A 58 -2.10 8.78 -19.16
CA TYR A 58 -1.70 8.77 -20.56
C TYR A 58 -2.49 7.75 -21.35
N SER A 59 -3.76 7.55 -21.00
CA SER A 59 -4.67 6.63 -21.68
C SER A 59 -5.86 7.41 -22.22
N ASP A 60 -6.21 7.21 -23.49
CA ASP A 60 -7.33 7.91 -24.13
C ASP A 60 -7.97 7.06 -25.24
N LEU A 61 -8.93 7.67 -25.95
CA LEU A 61 -9.51 7.16 -27.19
C LEU A 61 -8.99 7.96 -28.40
N ASP A 62 -8.66 7.25 -29.48
CA ASP A 62 -8.41 7.87 -30.78
C ASP A 62 -9.71 8.46 -31.39
N VAL A 63 -9.57 9.12 -32.54
CA VAL A 63 -10.70 9.72 -33.27
C VAL A 63 -11.75 8.71 -33.73
N ALA A 64 -11.40 7.43 -33.81
CA ALA A 64 -12.30 6.34 -34.16
C ALA A 64 -12.91 5.65 -32.92
N GLY A 65 -12.54 6.07 -31.71
CA GLY A 65 -13.03 5.52 -30.45
C GLY A 65 -12.28 4.27 -29.98
N ASN A 66 -11.10 3.98 -30.52
CA ASN A 66 -10.24 2.89 -30.06
C ASN A 66 -9.31 3.39 -28.94
N PHE A 67 -9.05 2.54 -27.96
CA PHE A 67 -8.07 2.82 -26.93
C PHE A 67 -6.68 3.12 -27.51
N MET A 68 -6.05 4.18 -27.02
CA MET A 68 -4.68 4.53 -27.33
C MET A 68 -3.92 5.03 -26.08
N PRO A 69 -2.66 4.64 -25.90
CA PRO A 69 -1.74 5.35 -25.02
C PRO A 69 -1.42 6.73 -25.63
N SER A 70 -1.44 7.79 -24.81
CA SER A 70 -1.42 9.21 -25.21
C SER A 70 -0.31 9.97 -24.44
N PRO A 71 0.51 10.84 -25.08
CA PRO A 71 0.36 11.36 -26.44
C PRO A 71 0.90 10.40 -27.52
N PRO A 72 0.31 10.41 -28.73
CA PRO A 72 0.86 9.67 -29.85
C PRO A 72 2.28 10.17 -30.18
N GLY A 73 3.26 9.25 -30.12
CA GLY A 73 4.62 9.47 -30.61
C GLY A 73 5.67 9.89 -29.59
N THR A 74 5.38 10.00 -28.28
CA THR A 74 6.36 10.55 -27.32
C THR A 74 6.73 9.67 -26.13
N TRP A 75 5.87 8.84 -25.55
CA TRP A 75 6.23 7.82 -24.53
C TRP A 75 4.98 7.02 -24.11
N ASP A 76 4.98 5.69 -24.19
CA ASP A 76 3.89 4.86 -23.66
C ASP A 76 4.22 4.39 -22.23
N ASN A 77 3.86 5.23 -21.26
CA ASN A 77 4.22 4.99 -19.85
C ASN A 77 3.54 3.72 -19.32
N LEU A 78 2.24 3.55 -19.56
CA LEU A 78 1.50 2.39 -19.08
C LEU A 78 2.12 1.08 -19.58
N THR A 79 2.42 1.01 -20.88
CA THR A 79 3.08 -0.15 -21.47
C THR A 79 4.44 -0.44 -20.87
N SER A 80 5.31 0.56 -20.81
CA SER A 80 6.68 0.38 -20.28
C SER A 80 6.67 -0.07 -18.82
N GLN A 81 5.73 0.45 -18.02
CA GLN A 81 5.53 0.07 -16.62
C GLN A 81 5.04 -1.36 -16.48
N ILE A 82 4.06 -1.77 -17.29
CA ILE A 82 3.56 -3.14 -17.34
C ILE A 82 4.68 -4.09 -17.76
N ASP A 83 5.37 -3.78 -18.86
CA ASP A 83 6.43 -4.61 -19.42
C ASP A 83 7.56 -4.81 -18.42
N TRP A 84 7.99 -3.74 -17.75
CA TRP A 84 9.01 -3.83 -16.71
C TRP A 84 8.55 -4.72 -15.56
N ALA A 85 7.32 -4.54 -15.06
CA ALA A 85 6.81 -5.34 -13.95
C ALA A 85 6.76 -6.84 -14.32
N VAL A 86 6.22 -7.18 -15.49
CA VAL A 86 6.10 -8.60 -15.91
C VAL A 86 7.45 -9.23 -16.27
N GLN A 87 8.40 -8.46 -16.83
CA GLN A 87 9.78 -8.93 -17.05
C GLN A 87 10.49 -9.28 -15.73
N ASN A 88 10.08 -8.68 -14.61
CA ASN A 88 10.57 -9.00 -13.27
C ASN A 88 9.69 -10.03 -12.52
N GLY A 89 8.77 -10.71 -13.23
CA GLY A 89 7.92 -11.74 -12.65
C GLY A 89 6.84 -11.21 -11.69
N LEU A 90 6.51 -9.92 -11.77
CA LEU A 90 5.55 -9.28 -10.89
C LEU A 90 4.13 -9.31 -11.48
N SER A 91 3.15 -9.47 -10.60
CA SER A 91 1.74 -9.23 -10.88
C SER A 91 1.43 -7.73 -10.79
N LEU A 92 0.30 -7.32 -11.35
CA LEU A 92 -0.04 -5.90 -11.42
C LEU A 92 -1.05 -5.49 -10.36
N HIS A 93 -0.87 -4.31 -9.80
CA HIS A 93 -1.89 -3.52 -9.13
C HIS A 93 -2.01 -2.20 -9.87
N VAL A 94 -3.16 -1.90 -10.45
CA VAL A 94 -3.36 -0.76 -11.33
C VAL A 94 -4.48 0.11 -10.79
N PRO A 95 -4.15 1.21 -10.10
CA PRO A 95 -5.09 2.29 -9.83
C PRO A 95 -5.62 2.87 -11.15
N LEU A 96 -6.94 2.98 -11.28
CA LEU A 96 -7.68 3.46 -12.45
C LEU A 96 -8.61 4.60 -12.05
N ALA A 97 -9.06 5.40 -13.02
CA ALA A 97 -9.88 6.58 -12.79
C ALA A 97 -9.19 7.71 -11.99
N LEU A 98 -7.86 7.72 -11.93
CA LEU A 98 -7.14 8.79 -11.24
C LEU A 98 -7.26 10.10 -12.02
N HIS A 99 -7.34 10.00 -13.35
CA HIS A 99 -7.38 11.12 -14.29
C HIS A 99 -8.58 11.03 -15.21
N MET A 100 -9.14 12.18 -15.58
CA MET A 100 -10.08 12.27 -16.69
C MET A 100 -9.30 12.13 -18.00
N PRO A 101 -9.65 11.20 -18.91
CA PRO A 101 -8.99 11.13 -20.21
C PRO A 101 -9.21 12.42 -20.99
N ALA A 102 -8.20 12.88 -21.73
CA ALA A 102 -8.22 14.21 -22.36
C ALA A 102 -9.40 14.39 -23.33
N SER A 103 -9.80 13.33 -24.05
CA SER A 103 -10.96 13.36 -24.96
C SER A 103 -12.31 13.58 -24.26
N PHE A 104 -12.37 13.51 -22.92
CA PHE A 104 -13.57 13.74 -22.13
C PHE A 104 -13.61 15.13 -21.47
N VAL A 105 -12.49 15.86 -21.42
CA VAL A 105 -12.37 17.17 -20.74
C VAL A 105 -13.36 18.20 -21.28
N ALA A 106 -13.64 18.18 -22.59
CA ALA A 106 -14.57 19.12 -23.21
C ALA A 106 -16.03 18.98 -22.74
N TYR A 107 -16.38 17.88 -22.09
CA TYR A 107 -17.74 17.63 -21.59
C TYR A 107 -17.93 18.05 -20.13
N GLY A 108 -16.90 18.61 -19.49
CA GLY A 108 -16.96 19.02 -18.09
C GLY A 108 -16.98 17.83 -17.11
N PRO A 109 -17.46 18.02 -15.88
CA PRO A 109 -17.49 16.99 -14.84
C PRO A 109 -18.35 15.78 -15.21
N GLY A 110 -17.92 14.59 -14.77
CA GLY A 110 -18.56 13.31 -15.07
C GLY A 110 -20.06 13.25 -14.74
N GLU A 111 -20.48 13.85 -13.64
CA GLU A 111 -21.87 13.92 -13.17
C GLU A 111 -22.80 14.67 -14.13
N THR A 112 -22.27 15.56 -14.97
CA THR A 112 -23.05 16.36 -15.92
C THR A 112 -23.16 15.72 -17.30
N TRP A 113 -22.44 14.62 -17.53
CA TRP A 113 -22.35 14.03 -18.85
C TRP A 113 -23.69 13.47 -19.32
N PRO A 114 -24.12 13.74 -20.56
CA PRO A 114 -25.26 13.07 -21.13
C PRO A 114 -24.96 11.57 -21.31
N GLN A 115 -26.01 10.74 -21.35
CA GLN A 115 -25.87 9.28 -21.39
C GLN A 115 -24.92 8.77 -22.49
N ALA A 116 -24.91 9.40 -23.66
CA ALA A 116 -24.01 9.04 -24.77
C ALA A 116 -22.52 9.18 -24.40
N ILE A 117 -22.16 10.18 -23.58
CA ILE A 117 -20.78 10.39 -23.12
C ILE A 117 -20.45 9.40 -22.00
N VAL A 118 -21.40 9.12 -21.10
CA VAL A 118 -21.25 8.04 -20.09
C VAL A 118 -21.01 6.68 -20.77
N ASP A 119 -21.75 6.36 -21.82
CA ASP A 119 -21.58 5.09 -22.55
C ASP A 119 -20.26 5.05 -23.32
N ARG A 120 -19.81 6.19 -23.86
CA ARG A 120 -18.45 6.33 -24.43
C ARG A 120 -17.38 6.08 -23.37
N TYR A 121 -17.54 6.60 -22.15
CA TYR A 121 -16.60 6.38 -21.05
C TYR A 121 -16.58 4.91 -20.59
N LYS A 122 -17.74 4.25 -20.51
CA LYS A 122 -17.82 2.80 -20.24
C LYS A 122 -17.07 1.99 -21.29
N SER A 123 -17.17 2.37 -22.57
CA SER A 123 -16.39 1.75 -23.65
C SER A 123 -14.89 1.93 -23.44
N TYR A 124 -14.45 3.15 -23.09
CA TYR A 124 -13.06 3.42 -22.74
C TYR A 124 -12.58 2.53 -21.57
N ALA A 125 -13.31 2.50 -20.46
CA ALA A 125 -12.97 1.69 -19.29
C ALA A 125 -12.82 0.19 -19.63
N ARG A 126 -13.76 -0.36 -20.43
CA ARG A 126 -13.67 -1.75 -20.90
C ARG A 126 -12.42 -2.00 -21.74
N GLN A 127 -12.11 -1.10 -22.67
CA GLN A 127 -10.93 -1.24 -23.53
C GLN A 127 -9.62 -1.12 -22.73
N LEU A 128 -9.53 -0.19 -21.77
CA LEU A 128 -8.37 -0.04 -20.89
C LEU A 128 -8.16 -1.30 -20.03
N VAL A 129 -9.21 -1.80 -19.37
CA VAL A 129 -9.13 -3.04 -18.57
C VAL A 129 -8.68 -4.21 -19.44
N ARG A 130 -9.27 -4.38 -20.63
CA ARG A 130 -8.88 -5.43 -21.59
C ARG A 130 -7.41 -5.29 -21.99
N TYR A 131 -6.96 -4.07 -22.27
CA TYR A 131 -5.59 -3.78 -22.67
C TYR A 131 -4.59 -4.22 -21.58
N VAL A 132 -4.82 -3.76 -20.34
CA VAL A 132 -3.97 -4.10 -19.19
C VAL A 132 -3.95 -5.61 -18.95
N VAL A 133 -5.11 -6.27 -18.91
CA VAL A 133 -5.23 -7.72 -18.70
C VAL A 133 -4.45 -8.50 -19.75
N LYS A 134 -4.70 -8.19 -21.04
CA LYS A 134 -4.03 -8.88 -22.14
C LYS A 134 -2.52 -8.72 -22.05
N ARG A 135 -2.04 -7.49 -21.89
CA ARG A 135 -0.59 -7.21 -21.86
C ARG A 135 0.08 -7.87 -20.65
N ALA A 136 -0.54 -7.79 -19.47
CA ALA A 136 -0.03 -8.39 -18.26
C ALA A 136 0.08 -9.92 -18.37
N PHE A 137 -0.96 -10.58 -18.87
CA PHE A 137 -0.99 -12.04 -18.96
C PHE A 137 -0.15 -12.58 -20.12
N ASP A 138 -0.06 -11.87 -21.25
CA ASP A 138 0.90 -12.18 -22.31
C ASP A 138 2.34 -12.08 -21.80
N GLY A 139 2.61 -11.11 -20.91
CA GLY A 139 3.90 -10.95 -20.21
C GLY A 139 4.14 -11.96 -19.10
N GLY A 140 3.16 -12.79 -18.74
CA GLY A 140 3.29 -13.86 -17.74
C GLY A 140 2.89 -13.50 -16.31
N ALA A 141 2.26 -12.35 -16.06
CA ALA A 141 1.75 -11.98 -14.73
C ALA A 141 0.73 -12.99 -14.20
N ALA A 142 0.83 -13.39 -12.93
CA ALA A 142 -0.11 -14.34 -12.30
C ALA A 142 -1.50 -13.72 -12.06
N SER A 143 -1.52 -12.43 -11.73
CA SER A 143 -2.76 -11.72 -11.47
C SER A 143 -2.70 -10.24 -11.84
N VAL A 144 -3.89 -9.63 -11.95
CA VAL A 144 -4.07 -8.19 -12.07
C VAL A 144 -5.10 -7.74 -11.03
N THR A 145 -4.75 -6.75 -10.20
CA THR A 145 -5.68 -6.09 -9.28
C THR A 145 -5.95 -4.69 -9.80
N PHE A 146 -7.19 -4.37 -10.12
CA PHE A 146 -7.62 -3.02 -10.45
C PHE A 146 -8.12 -2.33 -9.19
N GLU A 147 -7.57 -1.17 -8.87
CA GLU A 147 -8.07 -0.33 -7.78
C GLU A 147 -8.73 0.90 -8.40
N VAL A 148 -9.94 1.26 -8.00
CA VAL A 148 -10.61 2.42 -8.59
C VAL A 148 -10.38 3.63 -7.69
N SER A 149 -9.84 4.70 -8.29
CA SER A 149 -9.43 5.95 -7.66
C SER A 149 -8.18 5.85 -6.79
N ASN A 150 -7.86 6.96 -6.12
CA ASN A 150 -6.78 7.12 -5.15
C ASN A 150 -7.13 8.28 -4.20
N GLU A 151 -7.19 8.05 -2.90
CA GLU A 151 -7.43 9.07 -1.85
C GLU A 151 -8.67 9.93 -2.12
N LEU A 152 -9.80 9.28 -2.44
CA LEU A 152 -11.03 9.97 -2.83
C LEU A 152 -11.61 10.92 -1.74
N ASP A 153 -11.10 10.84 -0.52
CA ASP A 153 -11.43 11.69 0.64
C ASP A 153 -10.40 12.81 0.91
N VAL A 154 -9.49 13.08 -0.03
CA VAL A 154 -8.49 14.17 -0.03
C VAL A 154 -8.60 15.02 -1.30
N ALA A 155 -8.43 16.33 -1.19
CA ALA A 155 -8.34 17.26 -2.32
C ALA A 155 -7.60 18.54 -1.91
N ASP A 156 -6.81 19.12 -2.80
CA ASP A 156 -6.00 20.31 -2.49
C ASP A 156 -6.77 21.64 -2.58
N GLU A 157 -6.23 22.69 -1.97
CA GLU A 157 -6.87 24.01 -1.82
C GLU A 157 -6.81 24.94 -3.06
N THR A 158 -5.91 24.72 -4.05
CA THR A 158 -5.70 25.66 -5.19
C THR A 158 -5.57 25.03 -6.59
N PRO A 159 -6.65 25.03 -7.41
CA PRO A 159 -6.73 24.76 -8.85
C PRO A 159 -5.49 24.55 -9.73
N LEU A 160 -5.26 23.40 -10.39
CA LEU A 160 -4.63 23.45 -11.72
C LEU A 160 -5.54 22.75 -12.74
N HIS A 161 -6.14 23.50 -13.67
CA HIS A 161 -6.96 22.88 -14.71
C HIS A 161 -6.04 22.21 -15.74
N TYR A 162 -6.46 21.07 -16.29
CA TYR A 162 -5.72 20.40 -17.38
C TYR A 162 -5.46 21.34 -18.57
N GLN A 163 -6.35 22.30 -18.81
CA GLN A 163 -6.18 23.35 -19.82
C GLN A 163 -5.11 24.38 -19.44
N ASP A 164 -4.98 24.75 -18.17
CA ASP A 164 -3.91 25.63 -17.67
C ASP A 164 -2.55 24.92 -17.79
N TRP A 165 -2.53 23.61 -17.53
CA TRP A 165 -1.35 22.78 -17.78
C TRP A 165 -1.02 22.68 -19.27
N LEU A 166 -2.00 22.42 -20.15
CA LEU A 166 -1.78 22.39 -21.60
C LEU A 166 -1.30 23.73 -22.12
N ALA A 167 -1.84 24.84 -21.59
CA ALA A 167 -1.41 26.19 -21.93
C ALA A 167 0.02 26.47 -21.44
N TRP A 168 0.36 26.03 -20.22
CA TRP A 168 1.72 26.11 -19.68
C TRP A 168 2.70 25.25 -20.50
N PHE A 169 2.34 24.01 -20.84
CA PHE A 169 3.10 23.10 -21.69
C PHE A 169 3.34 23.70 -23.08
N ALA A 170 2.30 24.27 -23.70
CA ALA A 170 2.39 24.94 -24.99
C ALA A 170 3.25 26.22 -24.93
N GLN A 171 3.30 26.93 -23.79
CA GLN A 171 4.12 28.12 -23.59
C GLN A 171 5.61 27.80 -23.34
N CYS A 172 5.92 26.66 -22.71
CA CYS A 172 7.28 26.31 -22.31
C CYS A 172 8.13 25.65 -23.41
N GLY A 173 7.52 25.20 -24.51
CA GLY A 173 8.22 24.63 -25.67
C GLY A 173 9.20 23.48 -25.32
N THR A 174 10.26 23.30 -26.12
CA THR A 174 11.31 22.30 -25.88
C THR A 174 12.35 22.72 -24.82
N SER A 175 12.21 23.90 -24.22
CA SER A 175 13.21 24.48 -23.31
C SER A 175 13.13 24.00 -21.87
N CYS A 176 12.10 23.26 -21.49
CA CYS A 176 11.99 22.71 -20.15
C CYS A 176 12.64 21.31 -20.08
N SER A 177 13.86 21.24 -19.58
CA SER A 177 14.50 19.97 -19.17
C SER A 177 13.71 19.24 -18.07
N ALA A 178 12.88 19.95 -17.30
CA ALA A 178 11.92 19.38 -16.35
C ALA A 178 10.65 18.79 -17.00
N VAL A 179 10.34 19.17 -18.25
CA VAL A 179 9.15 18.72 -19.01
C VAL A 179 9.47 17.51 -19.91
N ALA A 180 10.75 17.26 -20.20
CA ALA A 180 11.21 16.02 -20.83
C ALA A 180 11.11 14.80 -19.88
N ASN A 181 10.77 15.01 -18.61
CA ASN A 181 10.64 13.96 -17.62
C ASN A 181 9.21 13.95 -17.02
N PRO A 182 8.26 13.22 -17.62
CA PRO A 182 6.87 13.11 -17.13
C PRO A 182 6.78 12.54 -15.70
N VAL A 183 7.87 12.01 -15.17
CA VAL A 183 8.02 11.62 -13.77
C VAL A 183 7.86 12.82 -12.81
N VAL A 184 8.19 14.05 -13.24
CA VAL A 184 7.94 15.26 -12.46
C VAL A 184 6.44 15.50 -12.28
N LEU A 185 5.57 15.07 -13.21
CA LEU A 185 4.10 15.14 -13.05
C LEU A 185 3.55 14.11 -12.05
N GLY A 186 4.30 13.03 -11.78
CA GLY A 186 3.96 12.08 -10.71
C GLY A 186 4.18 12.65 -9.31
N TYR A 187 4.94 13.74 -9.18
CA TYR A 187 5.30 14.39 -7.91
C TYR A 187 4.95 15.88 -7.83
N LEU A 188 4.58 16.54 -8.93
CA LEU A 188 3.93 17.84 -8.82
C LEU A 188 2.64 17.60 -8.03
N PRO A 189 2.37 18.39 -6.96
CA PRO A 189 1.05 18.39 -6.35
C PRO A 189 0.09 18.65 -7.50
N LEU A 190 -0.64 17.61 -7.87
CA LEU A 190 -1.55 17.62 -8.97
C LEU A 190 -2.70 18.49 -8.48
N GLY A 191 -2.55 19.80 -8.72
CA GLY A 191 -3.49 20.81 -8.28
C GLY A 191 -4.91 20.35 -8.58
N PRO A 192 -5.93 20.79 -7.82
CA PRO A 192 -7.09 20.06 -7.31
C PRO A 192 -8.16 19.58 -8.30
N TRP A 193 -7.74 19.28 -9.52
CA TRP A 193 -8.42 18.44 -10.51
C TRP A 193 -7.50 17.34 -11.08
N GLY A 194 -6.22 17.32 -10.70
CA GLY A 194 -5.29 16.27 -11.10
C GLY A 194 -5.31 15.03 -10.20
N ARG A 195 -6.19 14.98 -9.19
CA ARG A 195 -6.57 13.73 -8.50
C ARG A 195 -8.10 13.63 -8.38
N ALA A 196 -8.64 12.50 -8.82
CA ALA A 196 -9.81 11.77 -8.29
C ALA A 196 -11.21 12.44 -8.22
N LEU A 197 -11.36 13.76 -8.36
CA LEU A 197 -12.65 14.45 -8.20
C LEU A 197 -13.31 14.89 -9.51
N TRP A 198 -12.68 14.64 -10.66
CA TRP A 198 -13.17 15.02 -11.98
C TRP A 198 -14.55 14.42 -12.34
N TRP A 199 -14.95 13.37 -11.61
CA TRP A 199 -16.27 12.79 -11.73
C TRP A 199 -17.38 13.71 -11.18
N ILE A 200 -17.12 14.43 -10.08
CA ILE A 200 -18.16 15.17 -9.33
C ILE A 200 -18.30 16.58 -9.89
N ASP A 201 -19.53 17.10 -10.04
CA ASP A 201 -19.77 18.47 -10.52
C ASP A 201 -19.67 19.52 -9.40
N PRO A 202 -18.65 20.40 -9.42
CA PRO A 202 -18.51 21.57 -8.53
C PRO A 202 -19.77 22.34 -8.23
N ALA A 203 -20.63 22.55 -9.21
CA ALA A 203 -21.81 23.39 -9.02
C ALA A 203 -22.86 22.72 -8.14
N THR A 204 -22.81 21.39 -8.03
CA THR A 204 -23.75 20.63 -7.24
C THR A 204 -23.35 20.55 -5.77
N TYR A 205 -22.14 20.99 -5.40
CA TYR A 205 -21.63 20.99 -4.03
C TYR A 205 -20.97 22.34 -3.69
N ASP A 206 -21.13 22.83 -2.47
CA ASP A 206 -20.59 24.15 -2.14
C ASP A 206 -19.10 24.06 -1.72
N LEU A 207 -18.25 24.39 -2.69
CA LEU A 207 -16.78 24.46 -2.62
C LEU A 207 -16.25 25.66 -1.81
N ALA A 208 -17.11 26.58 -1.42
CA ALA A 208 -16.69 27.87 -0.88
C ALA A 208 -16.77 27.88 0.65
N TYR A 209 -15.62 27.79 1.32
CA TYR A 209 -15.32 28.76 2.40
C TYR A 209 -13.81 28.83 2.73
N PRO A 210 -13.29 30.03 3.10
CA PRO A 210 -11.87 30.33 3.21
C PRO A 210 -11.36 30.29 4.67
N GLU A 211 -10.03 30.22 4.79
CA GLU A 211 -9.20 30.64 5.94
C GLU A 211 -9.74 30.36 7.35
N ILE A 212 -9.11 29.41 8.05
CA ILE A 212 -8.66 29.53 9.45
C ILE A 212 -7.90 28.22 9.80
N TRP A 213 -6.56 28.32 9.66
CA TRP A 213 -5.48 27.45 10.16
C TRP A 213 -5.22 26.11 9.44
N GLY A 214 -4.35 26.17 8.41
CA GLY A 214 -3.31 25.19 8.08
C GLY A 214 -3.73 23.74 7.76
N THR A 215 -3.37 23.26 6.56
CA THR A 215 -3.56 21.89 6.01
C THR A 215 -4.91 21.62 5.33
N GLY A 216 -5.25 22.47 4.35
CA GLY A 216 -6.51 22.49 3.58
C GLY A 216 -6.72 21.32 2.62
N GLY A 217 -7.26 20.21 3.14
CA GLY A 217 -7.85 19.12 2.33
C GLY A 217 -9.36 19.30 2.14
N TYR A 218 -9.85 19.48 0.91
CA TYR A 218 -11.27 19.32 0.57
C TYR A 218 -11.61 17.83 0.33
N PRO A 219 -12.86 17.39 0.56
CA PRO A 219 -13.81 18.02 1.48
C PRO A 219 -13.19 18.11 2.88
N PHE A 220 -13.45 19.16 3.65
CA PHE A 220 -12.85 19.31 4.99
C PHE A 220 -13.41 18.26 5.98
N PRO A 221 -12.68 17.94 7.07
CA PRO A 221 -13.19 17.11 8.15
C PRO A 221 -14.51 17.69 8.68
N GLY A 222 -15.64 17.01 8.41
CA GLY A 222 -16.95 17.39 8.91
C GLY A 222 -17.98 17.82 7.85
N ASP A 223 -17.64 17.86 6.55
CA ASP A 223 -18.62 18.21 5.51
C ASP A 223 -19.70 17.11 5.36
N PRO A 224 -20.99 17.33 5.73
CA PRO A 224 -22.06 16.34 5.55
C PRO A 224 -22.36 16.01 4.08
N ARG A 225 -21.85 16.80 3.12
CA ARG A 225 -21.98 16.55 1.68
C ARG A 225 -21.02 15.44 1.21
N ARG A 226 -19.96 15.14 1.95
CA ARG A 226 -19.18 13.86 1.83
C ARG A 226 -20.13 12.66 1.82
N LEU A 227 -21.16 12.74 2.66
CA LEU A 227 -21.98 11.64 3.10
C LEU A 227 -23.33 11.50 2.36
N THR A 228 -23.54 12.16 1.24
CA THR A 228 -24.88 12.14 0.59
C THR A 228 -24.84 11.87 -0.91
N ARG A 229 -23.65 11.70 -1.50
CA ARG A 229 -23.51 11.67 -2.96
C ARG A 229 -22.60 10.55 -3.46
N ASN A 230 -22.84 10.18 -4.72
CA ASN A 230 -22.45 8.91 -5.29
C ASN A 230 -20.99 8.92 -5.73
N ILE A 231 -20.09 8.46 -4.85
CA ILE A 231 -18.70 8.09 -5.16
C ILE A 231 -18.62 6.75 -5.92
N ALA A 232 -19.65 5.92 -5.78
CA ALA A 232 -19.75 4.59 -6.35
C ALA A 232 -19.98 4.45 -7.88
N PRO A 233 -20.44 5.44 -8.68
CA PRO A 233 -20.65 5.26 -10.12
C PRO A 233 -19.35 4.91 -10.85
N MET A 234 -18.24 5.54 -10.47
CA MET A 234 -16.93 5.24 -11.03
C MET A 234 -16.45 3.84 -10.68
N GLN A 235 -16.58 3.47 -9.40
CA GLN A 235 -16.33 2.10 -8.95
C GLN A 235 -17.17 1.11 -9.76
N LYS A 236 -18.46 1.41 -9.98
CA LYS A 236 -19.38 0.54 -10.71
C LYS A 236 -18.96 0.37 -12.18
N ILE A 237 -18.60 1.45 -12.88
CA ILE A 237 -18.17 1.39 -14.29
C ILE A 237 -16.97 0.44 -14.45
N TYR A 238 -15.99 0.52 -13.55
CA TYR A 238 -14.82 -0.36 -13.62
C TYR A 238 -15.09 -1.77 -13.10
N CYS A 239 -15.95 -1.96 -12.09
CA CYS A 239 -16.45 -3.28 -11.71
C CYS A 239 -17.15 -3.99 -12.89
N ASP A 240 -18.01 -3.27 -13.62
CA ASP A 240 -18.70 -3.78 -14.80
C ASP A 240 -17.70 -4.09 -15.93
N ALA A 241 -16.73 -3.21 -16.19
CA ALA A 241 -15.68 -3.42 -17.19
C ALA A 241 -14.84 -4.68 -16.89
N VAL A 242 -14.49 -4.92 -15.62
CA VAL A 242 -13.78 -6.13 -15.20
C VAL A 242 -14.66 -7.37 -15.33
N ALA A 243 -15.94 -7.28 -14.96
CA ALA A 243 -16.89 -8.37 -15.15
C ALA A 243 -17.05 -8.75 -16.63
N ASP A 244 -17.10 -7.76 -17.53
CA ASP A 244 -17.15 -7.97 -18.98
C ASP A 244 -15.90 -8.70 -19.50
N VAL A 245 -14.71 -8.31 -19.02
CA VAL A 245 -13.46 -8.97 -19.40
C VAL A 245 -13.37 -10.39 -18.86
N LEU A 246 -13.82 -10.63 -17.63
CA LEU A 246 -13.93 -11.99 -17.06
C LEU A 246 -14.91 -12.87 -17.84
N ALA A 247 -15.98 -12.28 -18.39
CA ALA A 247 -16.98 -12.98 -19.20
C ALA A 247 -16.52 -13.23 -20.65
N ASP A 248 -15.48 -12.56 -21.15
CA ASP A 248 -14.91 -12.76 -22.48
C ASP A 248 -14.16 -14.11 -22.56
N GLN A 249 -14.90 -15.17 -22.88
CA GLN A 249 -14.38 -16.53 -23.02
C GLN A 249 -13.25 -16.64 -24.07
N PRO A 250 -13.37 -16.06 -25.28
CA PRO A 250 -12.26 -16.04 -26.24
C PRO A 250 -10.96 -15.45 -25.68
N LEU A 251 -11.03 -14.40 -24.86
CA LEU A 251 -9.86 -13.83 -24.21
C LEU A 251 -9.35 -14.72 -23.07
N MET A 252 -10.22 -15.01 -22.09
CA MET A 252 -9.83 -15.65 -20.83
C MET A 252 -9.41 -17.11 -20.96
N SER A 253 -9.89 -17.82 -22.00
CA SER A 253 -9.44 -19.18 -22.30
C SER A 253 -7.94 -19.28 -22.65
N ASN A 254 -7.30 -18.18 -23.07
CA ASN A 254 -5.86 -18.13 -23.32
C ASN A 254 -5.02 -18.03 -22.03
N TYR A 255 -5.66 -17.75 -20.89
CA TYR A 255 -4.97 -17.42 -19.64
C TYR A 255 -5.44 -18.29 -18.46
N PRO A 256 -5.31 -19.63 -18.55
CA PRO A 256 -5.77 -20.53 -17.49
C PRO A 256 -5.04 -20.27 -16.17
N GLY A 257 -5.80 -20.24 -15.07
CA GLY A 257 -5.27 -20.06 -13.71
C GLY A 257 -4.84 -18.62 -13.37
N ARG A 258 -4.98 -17.66 -14.28
CA ARG A 258 -4.75 -16.24 -13.99
C ARG A 258 -5.96 -15.63 -13.31
N THR A 259 -5.74 -14.66 -12.42
CA THR A 259 -6.82 -14.02 -11.65
C THR A 259 -6.89 -12.52 -11.88
N ILE A 260 -8.11 -11.98 -11.90
CA ILE A 260 -8.38 -10.55 -11.94
C ILE A 260 -9.17 -10.19 -10.69
N ALA A 261 -8.77 -9.14 -9.99
CA ALA A 261 -9.46 -8.63 -8.82
C ALA A 261 -9.77 -7.14 -8.95
N VAL A 262 -10.80 -6.68 -8.22
CA VAL A 262 -11.16 -5.26 -8.10
C VAL A 262 -11.10 -4.83 -6.64
N ALA A 263 -10.54 -3.65 -6.41
CA ALA A 263 -10.43 -2.96 -5.14
C ALA A 263 -10.95 -1.53 -5.27
N GLY A 264 -11.24 -0.89 -4.14
CA GLY A 264 -11.50 0.54 -4.05
C GLY A 264 -12.15 0.97 -2.74
N PRO A 265 -12.29 2.28 -2.53
CA PRO A 265 -11.87 3.36 -3.43
C PRO A 265 -10.53 4.01 -3.00
N ALA A 266 -9.71 3.31 -2.21
CA ALA A 266 -8.40 3.77 -1.78
C ALA A 266 -8.42 5.04 -0.90
N PHE A 267 -9.32 5.10 0.07
CA PHE A 267 -9.43 6.27 0.96
C PHE A 267 -8.18 6.49 1.81
N ALA A 268 -7.78 7.74 2.05
CA ALA A 268 -6.73 8.15 2.98
C ALA A 268 -7.12 7.94 4.46
N GLY A 269 -8.41 7.76 4.76
CA GLY A 269 -8.93 7.54 6.11
C GLY A 269 -9.27 8.81 6.87
N ASN A 270 -9.27 9.96 6.20
CA ASN A 270 -9.58 11.27 6.79
C ASN A 270 -11.01 11.37 7.30
N SER A 271 -11.92 10.54 6.79
CA SER A 271 -13.32 10.59 7.21
C SER A 271 -13.54 10.00 8.62
N PHE A 272 -12.63 9.12 9.07
CA PHE A 272 -12.60 8.63 10.46
C PHE A 272 -12.17 9.70 11.47
N ARG A 273 -11.34 10.66 11.05
CA ARG A 273 -10.97 11.85 11.85
C ARG A 273 -12.20 12.71 12.13
N SER A 274 -13.00 13.02 11.11
CA SER A 274 -14.16 13.92 11.26
C SER A 274 -15.33 13.37 12.08
N ALA A 275 -15.33 12.09 12.44
CA ALA A 275 -16.43 11.45 13.18
C ALA A 275 -16.29 11.59 14.71
N GLU A 276 -15.60 12.64 15.18
CA GLU A 276 -14.74 12.67 16.36
C GLU A 276 -15.38 12.89 17.75
N ASP A 277 -16.63 12.48 17.96
CA ASP A 277 -17.11 12.38 19.34
C ASP A 277 -17.99 11.14 19.56
N PRO A 278 -17.44 10.07 20.15
CA PRO A 278 -18.18 8.87 20.54
C PRO A 278 -19.41 9.14 21.43
N ALA A 279 -19.46 10.26 22.17
CA ALA A 279 -20.57 10.64 23.04
C ALA A 279 -21.70 11.40 22.31
N THR A 280 -21.41 12.04 21.17
CA THR A 280 -22.40 12.76 20.34
C THR A 280 -22.60 12.12 18.96
N ARG A 281 -22.00 10.95 18.70
CA ARG A 281 -22.11 10.16 17.45
C ARG A 281 -23.48 9.51 17.23
N THR A 282 -24.55 10.21 17.53
CA THR A 282 -25.87 9.87 16.99
C THR A 282 -25.94 10.45 15.58
N GLU A 283 -25.82 9.58 14.55
CA GLU A 283 -26.51 9.64 13.24
C GLU A 283 -25.70 9.69 11.92
N ARG A 284 -24.37 9.93 11.88
CA ARG A 284 -23.65 10.07 10.58
C ARG A 284 -22.59 8.96 10.34
N PRO A 285 -22.71 8.14 9.27
CA PRO A 285 -21.69 7.16 8.89
C PRO A 285 -20.46 7.82 8.26
N THR A 286 -19.31 7.15 8.22
CA THR A 286 -18.09 7.62 7.52
C THR A 286 -18.19 7.45 6.00
N LEU A 287 -17.25 8.03 5.23
CA LEU A 287 -17.22 7.88 3.76
C LEU A 287 -17.02 6.42 3.35
N GLU A 288 -16.20 5.69 4.07
CA GLU A 288 -15.95 4.28 3.83
C GLU A 288 -17.20 3.45 4.14
N GLU A 289 -17.90 3.76 5.25
CA GLU A 289 -19.17 3.10 5.59
C GLU A 289 -20.23 3.36 4.51
N GLN A 290 -20.24 4.54 3.91
CA GLN A 290 -21.15 4.89 2.82
C GLN A 290 -20.78 4.27 1.49
N PHE A 291 -19.50 4.22 1.15
CA PHE A 291 -19.03 3.48 0.00
C PHE A 291 -19.54 2.04 0.05
N ILE A 292 -19.32 1.36 1.19
CA ILE A 292 -19.80 -0.01 1.40
C ILE A 292 -21.32 -0.10 1.23
N ALA A 293 -22.08 0.85 1.79
CA ALA A 293 -23.52 0.90 1.61
C ALA A 293 -23.93 1.11 0.14
N GLN A 294 -23.30 2.04 -0.57
CA GLN A 294 -23.62 2.32 -1.97
C GLN A 294 -23.32 1.11 -2.87
N MET A 295 -22.21 0.40 -2.61
CA MET A 295 -21.81 -0.76 -3.41
C MET A 295 -22.70 -1.98 -3.20
N PHE A 296 -23.23 -2.18 -1.98
CA PHE A 296 -23.80 -3.46 -1.56
C PHE A 296 -25.18 -3.42 -0.91
N ASP A 297 -25.59 -2.33 -0.27
CA ASP A 297 -26.91 -2.24 0.36
C ASP A 297 -27.95 -1.78 -0.68
N PRO A 298 -28.87 -2.65 -1.12
CA PRO A 298 -29.87 -2.30 -2.14
C PRO A 298 -30.88 -1.24 -1.67
N ASN A 299 -30.91 -0.94 -0.37
CA ASN A 299 -31.81 0.05 0.22
C ASN A 299 -31.11 1.39 0.52
N ALA A 300 -29.80 1.50 0.29
CA ALA A 300 -29.07 2.73 0.56
C ALA A 300 -29.44 3.82 -0.46
N ALA A 301 -29.52 5.07 0.00
CA ALA A 301 -29.71 6.22 -0.89
C ALA A 301 -28.50 6.33 -1.84
N GLY A 302 -28.75 6.24 -3.15
CA GLY A 302 -27.68 6.13 -4.16
C GLY A 302 -27.01 4.76 -4.24
N GLY A 303 -27.33 3.84 -3.33
CA GLY A 303 -26.84 2.47 -3.30
C GLY A 303 -27.78 1.51 -4.00
N GLN A 304 -27.56 1.35 -5.30
CA GLN A 304 -28.24 0.34 -6.12
C GLN A 304 -27.25 -0.37 -7.06
N PHE A 305 -25.94 -0.28 -6.78
CA PHE A 305 -24.92 -0.78 -7.68
C PHE A 305 -24.79 -2.30 -7.63
N ASN A 306 -25.03 -2.90 -6.46
CA ASN A 306 -25.00 -4.35 -6.19
C ASN A 306 -23.87 -5.06 -6.95
N VAL A 307 -22.64 -4.59 -6.76
CA VAL A 307 -21.51 -5.13 -7.53
C VAL A 307 -21.11 -6.50 -7.00
N SER A 308 -20.95 -7.46 -7.91
CA SER A 308 -20.42 -8.79 -7.61
C SER A 308 -18.89 -8.85 -7.70
N ALA A 309 -18.28 -7.93 -8.46
CA ALA A 309 -16.84 -7.97 -8.78
C ALA A 309 -15.91 -7.30 -7.76
N LEU A 310 -16.42 -6.57 -6.75
CA LEU A 310 -15.56 -5.92 -5.75
C LEU A 310 -14.99 -6.96 -4.76
N ASN A 311 -13.69 -7.24 -4.86
CA ASN A 311 -13.00 -8.24 -4.04
C ASN A 311 -12.41 -7.65 -2.75
N TYR A 312 -12.04 -6.36 -2.80
CA TYR A 312 -11.41 -5.67 -1.69
C TYR A 312 -12.04 -4.29 -1.44
N VAL A 313 -12.26 -3.94 -0.17
CA VAL A 313 -12.35 -2.53 0.24
C VAL A 313 -10.93 -2.06 0.53
N SER A 314 -10.49 -1.01 -0.16
CA SER A 314 -9.12 -0.49 -0.02
C SER A 314 -9.06 0.89 0.60
N PHE A 315 -7.99 1.11 1.37
CA PHE A 315 -7.69 2.34 2.08
C PHE A 315 -6.17 2.45 2.32
N HIS A 316 -5.70 3.63 2.69
CA HIS A 316 -4.31 3.93 2.99
C HIS A 316 -4.11 4.04 4.50
N TYR A 317 -2.90 3.79 4.98
CA TYR A 317 -2.58 3.97 6.39
C TYR A 317 -1.18 4.53 6.61
N TYR A 318 -1.11 5.62 7.36
CA TYR A 318 0.14 6.26 7.79
C TYR A 318 0.07 6.62 9.27
N GLY A 319 1.22 6.68 9.95
CA GLY A 319 1.32 7.17 11.32
C GLY A 319 1.15 6.11 12.41
N ASP A 320 0.65 6.52 13.57
CA ASP A 320 0.52 5.65 14.74
C ASP A 320 -0.63 4.66 14.55
N PHE A 321 -0.32 3.40 14.27
CA PHE A 321 -1.32 2.34 14.10
C PHE A 321 -1.94 1.85 15.41
N ARG A 322 -1.30 2.10 16.56
CA ARG A 322 -1.79 1.68 17.88
C ARG A 322 -2.77 2.70 18.44
N ASN A 323 -2.38 3.97 18.48
CA ASN A 323 -3.19 5.02 19.10
C ASN A 323 -3.99 5.86 18.09
N GLY A 324 -3.72 5.69 16.80
CA GLY A 324 -4.24 6.58 15.76
C GLY A 324 -3.49 7.91 15.71
N TRP A 325 -3.53 8.59 14.57
CA TRP A 325 -2.82 9.86 14.38
C TRP A 325 -3.55 11.07 15.02
N ASP A 326 -4.87 10.97 15.25
CA ASP A 326 -5.70 11.99 15.94
C ASP A 326 -6.56 11.33 17.03
N GLY A 327 -6.04 10.26 17.64
CA GLY A 327 -6.73 9.47 18.66
C GLY A 327 -7.29 8.13 18.17
N PRO A 328 -7.85 7.32 19.09
CA PRO A 328 -8.02 5.87 18.90
C PRO A 328 -8.96 5.48 17.76
N THR A 329 -9.84 6.39 17.33
CA THR A 329 -10.77 6.24 16.21
C THR A 329 -10.08 6.25 14.84
N THR A 330 -8.79 6.56 14.80
CA THR A 330 -7.97 6.50 13.59
C THR A 330 -6.92 5.39 13.63
N SER A 331 -6.91 4.56 14.68
CA SER A 331 -6.04 3.36 14.74
C SER A 331 -6.41 2.33 13.67
N LEU A 332 -5.43 1.54 13.22
CA LEU A 332 -5.65 0.52 12.19
C LEU A 332 -6.72 -0.49 12.63
N ARG A 333 -6.66 -0.92 13.90
CA ARG A 333 -7.63 -1.85 14.48
C ARG A 333 -9.04 -1.31 14.45
N TYR A 334 -9.21 -0.04 14.83
CA TYR A 334 -10.51 0.60 14.84
C TYR A 334 -11.08 0.68 13.42
N VAL A 335 -10.31 1.23 12.48
CA VAL A 335 -10.71 1.35 11.06
C VAL A 335 -11.09 -0.03 10.51
N ALA A 336 -10.23 -1.03 10.64
CA ALA A 336 -10.50 -2.37 10.14
C ALA A 336 -11.75 -3.00 10.77
N THR A 337 -11.92 -2.88 12.09
CA THR A 337 -13.10 -3.40 12.80
C THR A 337 -14.38 -2.77 12.27
N ARG A 338 -14.41 -1.44 12.11
CA ARG A 338 -15.59 -0.73 11.61
C ARG A 338 -15.95 -1.13 10.18
N LEU A 339 -14.97 -1.25 9.29
CA LEU A 339 -15.21 -1.70 7.92
C LEU A 339 -15.73 -3.14 7.89
N ARG A 340 -15.18 -4.03 8.73
CA ARG A 340 -15.65 -5.42 8.85
C ARG A 340 -17.08 -5.51 9.40
N GLU A 341 -17.41 -4.74 10.44
CA GLU A 341 -18.77 -4.64 10.97
C GLU A 341 -19.74 -4.17 9.89
N LYS A 342 -19.37 -3.14 9.12
CA LYS A 342 -20.21 -2.61 8.05
C LYS A 342 -20.41 -3.60 6.91
N LEU A 343 -19.34 -4.28 6.48
CA LEU A 343 -19.40 -5.35 5.48
C LEU A 343 -20.29 -6.51 5.93
N ALA A 344 -20.16 -6.94 7.19
CA ALA A 344 -21.02 -7.98 7.76
C ALA A 344 -22.50 -7.55 7.79
N ALA A 345 -22.77 -6.30 8.16
CA ALA A 345 -24.13 -5.77 8.24
C ALA A 345 -24.84 -5.71 6.87
N VAL A 346 -24.10 -5.52 5.77
CA VAL A 346 -24.64 -5.55 4.40
C VAL A 346 -24.53 -6.95 3.75
N GLY A 347 -24.19 -7.99 4.53
CA GLY A 347 -24.12 -9.37 4.03
C GLY A 347 -22.93 -9.66 3.11
N ARG A 348 -21.84 -8.89 3.21
CA ARG A 348 -20.63 -8.99 2.38
C ARG A 348 -19.36 -9.20 3.21
N GLY A 349 -19.45 -9.97 4.30
CA GLY A 349 -18.34 -10.23 5.21
C GLY A 349 -17.14 -10.95 4.58
N GLU A 350 -17.33 -11.57 3.42
CA GLU A 350 -16.30 -12.23 2.61
C GLU A 350 -15.39 -11.26 1.85
N VAL A 351 -15.81 -10.01 1.65
CA VAL A 351 -14.99 -9.00 0.97
C VAL A 351 -13.79 -8.67 1.87
N ASN A 352 -12.60 -8.67 1.28
CA ASN A 352 -11.36 -8.50 2.04
C ASN A 352 -10.98 -7.03 2.21
N LEU A 353 -10.13 -6.75 3.20
CA LEU A 353 -9.52 -5.43 3.37
C LEU A 353 -8.14 -5.40 2.72
N PHE A 354 -7.83 -4.30 2.03
CA PHE A 354 -6.56 -4.05 1.37
C PHE A 354 -6.00 -2.69 1.78
N VAL A 355 -4.86 -2.67 2.48
CA VAL A 355 -4.13 -1.42 2.74
C VAL A 355 -3.26 -1.09 1.52
N SER A 356 -3.84 -0.40 0.55
CA SER A 356 -3.25 -0.21 -0.79
C SER A 356 -2.12 0.80 -0.86
N GLU A 357 -1.93 1.60 0.20
CA GLU A 357 -0.71 2.34 0.49
C GLU A 357 -0.47 2.35 1.99
N TRP A 358 0.77 2.09 2.41
CA TRP A 358 1.15 2.26 3.81
C TRP A 358 2.62 2.56 4.02
N GLY A 359 2.91 3.21 5.14
CA GLY A 359 4.26 3.47 5.60
C GLY A 359 4.24 4.20 6.95
N PRO A 360 5.39 4.34 7.62
CA PRO A 360 5.45 5.00 8.92
C PRO A 360 4.96 6.45 8.87
N ARG A 361 5.40 7.21 7.86
CA ARG A 361 4.89 8.56 7.53
C ARG A 361 4.92 8.79 6.03
N ALA A 362 3.94 9.56 5.55
CA ALA A 362 3.91 10.06 4.19
C ALA A 362 4.78 11.33 3.99
N ASP A 363 5.04 12.09 5.07
CA ASP A 363 5.84 13.32 5.02
C ASP A 363 7.34 13.10 5.25
N GLU A 364 8.14 14.11 4.88
CA GLU A 364 9.60 14.09 4.88
C GLU A 364 10.25 14.62 6.18
N THR A 365 9.48 14.77 7.26
CA THR A 365 9.90 15.59 8.41
C THR A 365 10.75 14.87 9.46
N THR A 366 10.84 13.54 9.40
CA THR A 366 11.55 12.73 10.39
C THR A 366 12.39 11.63 9.75
N ASP A 367 13.34 11.09 10.52
CA ASP A 367 14.23 10.02 10.09
C ASP A 367 13.57 8.64 10.03
N ILE A 368 12.29 8.53 10.42
CA ILE A 368 11.58 7.27 10.59
C ILE A 368 11.60 6.41 9.32
N ASN A 369 11.53 7.01 8.14
CA ASN A 369 11.46 6.28 6.87
C ASN A 369 12.80 5.65 6.45
N TYR A 370 13.91 6.03 7.07
CA TYR A 370 15.25 5.55 6.71
C TYR A 370 16.15 5.16 7.91
N SER A 371 15.59 5.06 9.12
CA SER A 371 16.29 4.63 10.34
C SER A 371 15.69 3.35 10.96
N HIS A 372 16.32 2.85 12.02
CA HIS A 372 15.85 1.69 12.80
C HIS A 372 14.46 1.88 13.41
N LYS A 373 14.03 3.13 13.61
CA LYS A 373 12.66 3.48 14.03
C LYS A 373 11.62 2.96 13.04
N GLY A 374 11.86 3.13 11.74
CA GLY A 374 10.99 2.61 10.67
C GLY A 374 10.97 1.10 10.60
N ALA A 375 12.09 0.43 10.91
CA ALA A 375 12.14 -1.03 10.98
C ALA A 375 11.28 -1.56 12.13
N ALA A 376 11.42 -0.98 13.33
CA ALA A 376 10.57 -1.31 14.48
C ALA A 376 9.08 -1.11 14.16
N TRP A 377 8.74 0.04 13.60
CA TRP A 377 7.37 0.36 13.19
C TRP A 377 6.85 -0.62 12.15
N ALA A 378 7.61 -0.93 11.09
CA ALA A 378 7.17 -1.82 10.01
C ALA A 378 6.93 -3.25 10.52
N ALA A 379 7.81 -3.78 11.38
CA ALA A 379 7.61 -5.09 11.99
C ALA A 379 6.34 -5.15 12.85
N ALA A 380 6.13 -4.12 13.68
CA ALA A 380 4.96 -4.03 14.55
C ALA A 380 3.65 -3.80 13.75
N PHE A 381 3.70 -3.02 12.67
CA PHE A 381 2.58 -2.82 11.75
C PHE A 381 2.17 -4.13 11.08
N LEU A 382 3.11 -4.94 10.62
CA LEU A 382 2.80 -6.25 10.02
C LEU A 382 2.04 -7.17 10.99
N ALA A 383 2.43 -7.17 12.26
CA ALA A 383 1.73 -7.92 13.30
C ALA A 383 0.29 -7.38 13.52
N GLU A 384 0.14 -6.06 13.65
CA GLU A 384 -1.18 -5.43 13.85
C GLU A 384 -2.09 -5.60 12.63
N ALA A 385 -1.56 -5.50 11.41
CA ALA A 385 -2.34 -5.64 10.18
C ALA A 385 -2.93 -7.04 10.05
N VAL A 386 -2.18 -8.09 10.39
CA VAL A 386 -2.70 -9.46 10.43
C VAL A 386 -3.73 -9.63 11.54
N ALA A 387 -3.47 -9.12 12.75
CA ALA A 387 -4.45 -9.12 13.84
C ALA A 387 -5.75 -8.39 13.45
N SER A 388 -5.64 -7.33 12.65
CA SER A 388 -6.73 -6.53 12.10
C SER A 388 -7.39 -7.15 10.85
N LYS A 389 -7.02 -8.39 10.48
CA LYS A 389 -7.58 -9.13 9.33
C LYS A 389 -7.43 -8.38 8.00
N ILE A 390 -6.31 -7.69 7.81
CA ILE A 390 -5.89 -7.15 6.51
C ILE A 390 -5.39 -8.31 5.65
N ALA A 391 -5.91 -8.43 4.43
CA ALA A 391 -5.59 -9.57 3.55
C ALA A 391 -4.47 -9.27 2.55
N LEU A 392 -4.23 -7.98 2.29
CA LEU A 392 -3.35 -7.50 1.24
C LEU A 392 -2.81 -6.12 1.62
N GLY A 393 -1.61 -5.80 1.16
CA GLY A 393 -1.04 -4.48 1.36
C GLY A 393 0.01 -4.13 0.31
N SER A 394 0.26 -2.83 0.13
CA SER A 394 1.33 -2.32 -0.72
C SER A 394 2.08 -1.20 0.02
N TYR A 395 3.37 -1.39 0.28
CA TYR A 395 4.20 -0.36 0.90
C TYR A 395 4.33 0.84 -0.03
N LEU A 396 4.36 2.06 0.52
CA LEU A 396 4.18 3.30 -0.27
C LEU A 396 5.01 3.32 -1.54
N GLN A 397 6.34 3.28 -1.50
CA GLN A 397 7.14 3.31 -2.73
C GLN A 397 8.24 2.24 -2.74
N TYR A 398 8.58 1.76 -3.93
CA TYR A 398 9.75 0.91 -4.04
C TYR A 398 11.04 1.73 -3.88
N THR A 399 11.18 2.83 -4.63
CA THR A 399 12.35 3.72 -4.58
C THR A 399 11.91 5.16 -4.35
N ASP A 400 12.77 5.94 -3.72
CA ASP A 400 12.62 7.39 -3.58
C ASP A 400 13.25 8.20 -4.75
N ALA A 401 13.76 7.51 -5.77
CA ALA A 401 14.28 8.13 -6.97
C ALA A 401 13.14 8.54 -7.91
N VAL A 402 13.13 9.82 -8.24
CA VAL A 402 12.15 10.44 -9.13
C VAL A 402 12.83 10.76 -10.45
N GLY A 403 12.58 9.93 -11.47
CA GLY A 403 13.15 10.09 -12.79
C GLY A 403 14.67 9.93 -12.75
N GLN A 404 15.40 10.55 -13.69
CA GLN A 404 16.83 10.29 -13.84
C GLN A 404 17.75 10.95 -12.78
N ALA A 405 17.22 11.31 -11.61
CA ALA A 405 18.02 11.89 -10.54
C ALA A 405 19.09 10.91 -10.06
N ALA A 406 20.31 11.41 -9.81
CA ALA A 406 21.40 10.60 -9.25
C ALA A 406 21.12 10.20 -7.79
N THR A 407 20.38 11.04 -7.06
CA THR A 407 20.04 10.85 -5.65
C THR A 407 18.54 11.10 -5.43
N GLY A 408 17.88 10.22 -4.68
CA GLY A 408 16.44 10.28 -4.38
C GLY A 408 16.11 11.08 -3.11
N SER A 409 14.82 11.23 -2.80
CA SER A 409 14.37 11.89 -1.56
C SER A 409 14.34 10.90 -0.39
N ILE A 410 15.42 10.89 0.39
CA ILE A 410 15.62 9.88 1.45
C ILE A 410 14.47 9.80 2.47
N ALA A 411 13.74 10.89 2.69
CA ALA A 411 12.68 10.94 3.68
C ALA A 411 11.35 10.34 3.19
N ILE A 412 11.19 10.04 1.90
CA ILE A 412 10.03 9.30 1.38
C ILE A 412 10.01 7.88 1.98
N ALA A 413 8.82 7.38 2.34
CA ALA A 413 8.62 5.98 2.72
C ALA A 413 8.78 5.05 1.51
N SER A 414 10.04 4.80 1.15
CA SER A 414 10.45 3.87 0.11
C SER A 414 11.18 2.65 0.66
N LEU A 415 11.33 1.59 -0.12
CA LEU A 415 12.13 0.42 0.25
C LEU A 415 13.62 0.64 0.01
N VAL A 416 13.96 1.43 -1.00
CA VAL A 416 15.36 1.74 -1.34
C VAL A 416 15.59 3.24 -1.51
N HIS A 417 16.78 3.67 -1.12
CA HIS A 417 17.32 4.99 -1.39
C HIS A 417 18.29 4.94 -2.56
N LYS A 418 18.14 5.81 -3.55
CA LYS A 418 19.18 6.00 -4.58
C LYS A 418 20.16 7.08 -4.12
N LEU A 419 21.44 6.77 -4.07
CA LEU A 419 22.54 7.69 -3.76
C LEU A 419 23.60 7.55 -4.84
N ASP A 420 23.88 8.63 -5.58
CA ASP A 420 24.90 8.67 -6.63
C ASP A 420 24.78 7.50 -7.65
N GLY A 421 23.55 7.11 -7.99
CA GLY A 421 23.26 6.02 -8.92
C GLY A 421 23.27 4.62 -8.31
N VAL A 422 23.60 4.47 -7.02
CA VAL A 422 23.60 3.20 -6.29
C VAL A 422 22.34 3.11 -5.42
N TYR A 423 21.70 1.94 -5.39
CA TYR A 423 20.52 1.71 -4.56
C TYR A 423 20.92 1.03 -3.25
N HIS A 424 20.46 1.61 -2.14
CA HIS A 424 20.69 1.11 -0.79
C HIS A 424 19.34 0.75 -0.14
N PRO A 425 19.21 -0.41 0.51
CA PRO A 425 17.99 -0.75 1.23
C PRO A 425 17.78 0.20 2.42
N LYS A 426 16.54 0.65 2.61
CA LYS A 426 16.10 1.30 3.84
C LYS A 426 15.76 0.23 4.89
N PRO A 427 15.80 0.57 6.19
CA PRO A 427 15.53 -0.42 7.25
C PRO A 427 14.20 -1.18 7.13
N PRO A 428 13.07 -0.60 6.65
CA PRO A 428 11.85 -1.38 6.36
C PRO A 428 12.05 -2.51 5.33
N ALA A 429 12.89 -2.30 4.30
CA ALA A 429 13.21 -3.36 3.34
C ALA A 429 13.96 -4.52 4.01
N ASN A 430 14.87 -4.23 4.93
CA ASN A 430 15.57 -5.26 5.69
C ASN A 430 14.60 -6.09 6.58
N VAL A 431 13.56 -5.47 7.14
CA VAL A 431 12.48 -6.20 7.84
C VAL A 431 11.74 -7.13 6.88
N PHE A 432 11.40 -6.64 5.69
CA PHE A 432 10.69 -7.44 4.69
C PHE A 432 11.56 -8.60 4.19
N GLN A 433 12.87 -8.42 4.06
CA GLN A 433 13.82 -9.49 3.79
C GLN A 433 13.85 -10.53 4.92
N MET A 434 13.85 -10.10 6.20
CA MET A 434 13.75 -11.01 7.34
C MET A 434 12.47 -11.86 7.28
N VAL A 435 11.31 -11.25 7.02
CA VAL A 435 10.04 -11.98 6.88
C VAL A 435 10.02 -12.87 5.62
N ALA A 436 10.65 -12.44 4.53
CA ALA A 436 10.77 -13.24 3.31
C ALA A 436 11.57 -14.53 3.53
N MET A 437 12.56 -14.50 4.43
CA MET A 437 13.35 -15.68 4.85
C MET A 437 12.59 -16.66 5.75
N MET A 438 11.48 -16.24 6.37
CA MET A 438 10.61 -17.13 7.16
C MET A 438 9.89 -18.12 6.27
N SER A 439 9.70 -19.35 6.71
CA SER A 439 9.01 -20.41 5.94
C SER A 439 8.00 -21.18 6.79
N GLY A 440 7.20 -21.99 6.11
CA GLY A 440 6.13 -22.77 6.72
C GLY A 440 4.95 -21.92 7.18
N ALA A 441 4.36 -22.35 8.28
CA ALA A 441 3.16 -21.75 8.85
C ALA A 441 3.49 -20.79 9.98
N ARG A 442 2.68 -19.72 10.13
CA ARG A 442 2.77 -18.83 11.29
C ARG A 442 2.50 -19.63 12.57
N ARG A 443 3.30 -19.37 13.60
CA ARG A 443 3.17 -19.98 14.93
C ARG A 443 2.76 -18.91 15.94
N PRO A 444 1.90 -19.27 16.91
CA PRO A 444 1.48 -18.34 17.94
C PRO A 444 2.67 -17.95 18.82
N VAL A 445 2.74 -16.67 19.19
CA VAL A 445 3.67 -16.13 20.18
C VAL A 445 2.95 -16.00 21.52
N SER A 446 3.64 -16.32 22.61
CA SER A 446 3.12 -16.18 23.98
C SER A 446 4.23 -15.77 24.94
N GLY A 447 3.88 -15.40 26.17
CA GLY A 447 4.86 -14.99 27.18
C GLY A 447 5.46 -13.61 26.96
N LEU A 448 4.75 -12.72 26.27
CA LEU A 448 5.07 -11.29 26.22
C LEU A 448 4.89 -10.71 27.63
N SER A 449 5.92 -10.02 28.13
CA SER A 449 5.94 -9.51 29.51
C SER A 449 5.32 -8.12 29.61
N GLU A 450 4.47 -7.91 30.60
CA GLU A 450 4.00 -6.57 30.98
C GLU A 450 5.15 -5.64 31.39
N SER A 451 6.28 -6.20 31.86
CA SER A 451 7.46 -5.43 32.22
C SER A 451 8.24 -4.90 31.02
N ASN A 452 8.03 -5.49 29.83
CA ASN A 452 8.66 -5.12 28.56
C ASN A 452 7.57 -4.95 27.49
N PRO A 453 6.70 -3.93 27.63
CA PRO A 453 5.47 -3.81 26.86
C PRO A 453 5.67 -3.53 25.37
N ASP A 454 6.88 -3.14 24.96
CA ASP A 454 7.17 -2.76 23.57
C ASP A 454 7.72 -3.92 22.74
N ILE A 455 8.06 -5.04 23.39
CA ILE A 455 8.49 -6.27 22.74
C ILE A 455 7.30 -7.00 22.13
N GLY A 456 7.37 -7.24 20.83
CA GLY A 456 6.50 -8.16 20.12
C GLY A 456 7.30 -9.10 19.21
N ALA A 457 6.63 -10.09 18.63
CA ALA A 457 7.28 -11.01 17.71
C ALA A 457 6.33 -11.58 16.65
N ILE A 458 6.92 -12.08 15.57
CA ILE A 458 6.27 -12.90 14.54
C ILE A 458 7.08 -14.18 14.42
N ALA A 459 6.44 -15.34 14.51
CA ALA A 459 7.10 -16.64 14.43
C ALA A 459 6.53 -17.52 13.31
N SER A 460 7.37 -18.37 12.71
CA SER A 460 6.92 -19.41 11.78
C SER A 460 7.77 -20.67 11.86
N SER A 461 7.24 -21.80 11.40
CA SER A 461 8.05 -23.01 11.19
C SER A 461 7.47 -23.96 10.16
N ASP A 462 8.35 -24.71 9.52
CA ASP A 462 8.07 -25.89 8.72
C ASP A 462 8.83 -27.11 9.27
N ALA A 463 8.86 -28.21 8.51
CA ALA A 463 9.51 -29.46 8.92
C ALA A 463 11.02 -29.34 9.15
N ASN A 464 11.70 -28.34 8.59
CA ASN A 464 13.17 -28.23 8.57
C ASN A 464 13.69 -26.91 9.14
N SER A 465 12.81 -25.97 9.49
CA SER A 465 13.22 -24.65 9.93
C SER A 465 12.20 -23.96 10.83
N ALA A 466 12.69 -23.03 11.64
CA ALA A 466 11.89 -22.08 12.40
C ALA A 466 12.48 -20.67 12.26
N GLY A 467 11.60 -19.67 12.21
CA GLY A 467 11.97 -18.26 12.18
C GLY A 467 11.26 -17.50 13.28
N VAL A 468 11.98 -16.62 13.99
CA VAL A 468 11.39 -15.70 14.97
C VAL A 468 11.94 -14.31 14.74
N LEU A 469 11.06 -13.40 14.35
CA LEU A 469 11.35 -11.97 14.27
C LEU A 469 10.84 -11.33 15.55
N VAL A 470 11.73 -10.75 16.34
CA VAL A 470 11.42 -9.98 17.56
C VAL A 470 11.61 -8.50 17.23
N PHE A 471 10.66 -7.66 17.61
CA PHE A 471 10.74 -6.22 17.46
C PHE A 471 10.50 -5.53 18.81
N ASN A 472 11.12 -4.37 19.00
CA ASN A 472 10.81 -3.45 20.08
C ASN A 472 10.30 -2.15 19.45
N TYR A 473 9.03 -1.83 19.69
CA TYR A 473 8.36 -0.67 19.14
C TYR A 473 7.46 0.01 20.18
N ASN A 474 7.68 1.31 20.37
CA ASN A 474 6.78 2.21 21.07
C ASN A 474 6.41 3.40 20.15
N PRO A 475 5.18 3.94 20.30
CA PRO A 475 4.66 5.01 19.44
C PRO A 475 5.42 6.35 19.60
N ASP A 476 6.08 6.57 20.74
CA ASP A 476 6.88 7.77 21.00
C ASP A 476 8.27 7.73 20.35
N PHE A 477 8.65 6.57 19.76
CA PHE A 477 9.97 6.33 19.21
C PHE A 477 11.12 6.59 20.19
N ASN A 478 10.90 6.25 21.46
CA ASN A 478 11.94 6.22 22.49
C ASN A 478 12.81 4.97 22.33
N ASP A 479 14.13 5.15 22.25
CA ASP A 479 15.09 4.06 22.06
C ASP A 479 15.44 3.33 23.37
N THR A 480 14.40 3.00 24.17
CA THR A 480 14.57 2.32 25.45
C THR A 480 14.80 0.83 25.23
N ALA A 481 16.00 0.40 25.60
CA ALA A 481 16.41 -1.00 25.59
C ALA A 481 15.54 -1.87 26.51
N GLN A 482 15.02 -2.98 25.96
CA GLN A 482 14.29 -4.01 26.70
C GLN A 482 14.92 -5.38 26.49
N ASP A 483 14.99 -6.16 27.57
CA ASP A 483 15.53 -7.50 27.56
C ASP A 483 14.49 -8.52 27.07
N PHE A 484 14.93 -9.51 26.31
CA PHE A 484 14.09 -10.60 25.85
C PHE A 484 14.87 -11.92 25.78
N THR A 485 14.13 -13.03 25.87
CA THR A 485 14.61 -14.38 25.63
C THR A 485 13.58 -15.09 24.76
N VAL A 486 14.04 -15.90 23.80
CA VAL A 486 13.16 -16.66 22.92
C VAL A 486 13.27 -18.13 23.26
N GLU A 487 12.14 -18.77 23.52
CA GLU A 487 12.05 -20.21 23.68
C GLU A 487 11.15 -20.80 22.61
N LEU A 488 11.74 -21.63 21.75
CA LEU A 488 11.04 -22.39 20.73
C LEU A 488 10.65 -23.74 21.32
N ARG A 489 9.35 -24.07 21.28
CA ARG A 489 8.82 -25.34 21.81
C ARG A 489 8.23 -26.19 20.70
N ARG A 490 8.28 -27.52 20.88
CA ARG A 490 7.70 -28.52 19.98
C ARG A 490 8.22 -28.39 18.53
N LEU A 491 9.51 -28.10 18.38
CA LEU A 491 10.17 -28.09 17.07
C LEU A 491 10.09 -29.47 16.41
N PRO A 492 9.86 -29.55 15.09
CA PRO A 492 9.65 -30.82 14.39
C PRO A 492 10.93 -31.66 14.22
N PHE A 493 12.09 -31.12 14.61
CA PHE A 493 13.42 -31.73 14.51
C PHE A 493 14.05 -31.93 15.90
N ALA A 494 13.28 -32.49 16.85
CA ALA A 494 13.75 -32.80 18.20
C ALA A 494 14.97 -33.74 18.21
N GLY A 495 15.92 -33.50 19.11
CA GLY A 495 17.16 -34.28 19.24
C GLY A 495 18.20 -34.05 18.14
N ARG A 496 18.03 -33.03 17.28
CA ARG A 496 18.97 -32.70 16.20
C ARG A 496 19.84 -31.50 16.56
N GLU A 497 21.04 -31.47 15.97
CA GLU A 497 21.86 -30.26 15.93
C GLU A 497 21.30 -29.32 14.88
N VAL A 498 21.13 -28.05 15.22
CA VAL A 498 20.62 -27.03 14.30
C VAL A 498 21.63 -25.90 14.14
N THR A 499 21.62 -25.28 12.97
CA THR A 499 22.30 -24.00 12.74
C THR A 499 21.37 -22.85 13.10
N ILE A 500 21.88 -21.90 13.86
CA ILE A 500 21.19 -20.68 14.26
C ILE A 500 21.91 -19.48 13.65
N GLU A 501 21.17 -18.63 12.97
CA GLU A 501 21.64 -17.35 12.44
C GLU A 501 20.82 -16.20 13.03
N ARG A 502 21.49 -15.14 13.46
CA ARG A 502 20.84 -13.91 13.93
C ARG A 502 21.13 -12.75 12.99
N TYR A 503 20.08 -12.06 12.59
CA TYR A 503 20.11 -10.82 11.82
C TYR A 503 19.56 -9.67 12.68
N LEU A 504 20.09 -8.47 12.51
CA LEU A 504 19.78 -7.34 13.38
C LEU A 504 19.61 -6.04 12.58
N ILE A 505 18.59 -5.28 12.95
CA ILE A 505 18.41 -3.88 12.58
C ILE A 505 18.30 -3.09 13.88
N ASP A 506 19.24 -2.18 14.11
CA ASP A 506 19.25 -1.30 15.29
C ASP A 506 19.89 0.05 14.93
N ALA A 507 20.20 0.88 15.93
CA ALA A 507 20.82 2.19 15.72
C ALA A 507 22.18 2.15 14.98
N ARG A 508 22.83 0.99 14.84
CA ARG A 508 24.18 0.84 14.26
C ARG A 508 24.31 -0.22 13.17
N THR A 509 23.34 -1.12 13.06
CA THR A 509 23.36 -2.32 12.23
C THR A 509 22.23 -2.25 11.22
N SER A 510 22.52 -2.48 9.93
CA SER A 510 21.51 -2.47 8.85
C SER A 510 20.64 -1.21 8.83
N ASN A 511 21.28 -0.06 9.03
CA ASN A 511 20.63 1.23 9.23
C ASN A 511 21.20 2.28 8.27
N LEU A 512 20.36 2.72 7.32
CA LEU A 512 20.75 3.70 6.31
C LEU A 512 21.13 5.06 6.90
N GLN A 513 20.39 5.55 7.89
CA GLN A 513 20.73 6.79 8.58
C GLN A 513 22.15 6.73 9.17
N ALA A 514 22.50 5.64 9.85
CA ALA A 514 23.82 5.47 10.45
C ALA A 514 24.94 5.39 9.40
N PHE A 515 24.71 4.64 8.31
CA PHE A 515 25.62 4.55 7.17
C PHE A 515 25.91 5.92 6.54
N LEU A 516 24.89 6.75 6.33
CA LEU A 516 25.04 8.06 5.72
C LEU A 516 25.68 9.09 6.67
N ALA A 517 25.43 8.95 7.98
CA ALA A 517 26.02 9.84 8.98
C ALA A 517 27.53 9.63 9.13
N LEU A 518 28.03 8.40 8.96
CA LEU A 518 29.46 8.09 9.05
C LEU A 518 29.85 7.09 7.96
N PRO A 519 30.68 7.46 6.96
CA PRO A 519 31.10 6.55 5.89
C PRO A 519 31.86 5.30 6.35
N SER A 520 32.33 5.26 7.60
CA SER A 520 32.95 4.08 8.21
C SER A 520 31.94 3.08 8.78
N HIS A 521 30.65 3.44 8.88
CA HIS A 521 29.62 2.49 9.24
C HIS A 521 29.49 1.42 8.15
N PRO A 522 29.19 0.17 8.52
CA PRO A 522 28.93 -0.88 7.54
C PRO A 522 27.78 -0.50 6.59
N PRO A 523 27.73 -1.07 5.38
CA PRO A 523 26.62 -0.89 4.46
C PRO A 523 25.25 -1.18 5.11
N PRO A 524 24.20 -0.50 4.64
CA PRO A 524 22.87 -0.58 5.25
C PRO A 524 22.12 -1.88 4.93
N ASP A 525 22.71 -2.77 4.12
CA ASP A 525 22.21 -4.10 3.84
C ASP A 525 21.93 -4.91 5.12
N LEU A 526 21.05 -5.91 5.01
CA LEU A 526 20.71 -6.79 6.12
C LEU A 526 21.95 -7.59 6.59
N GLN A 527 22.35 -7.38 7.85
CA GLN A 527 23.56 -7.95 8.42
C GLN A 527 23.24 -9.16 9.31
N ARG A 528 23.91 -10.28 9.03
CA ARG A 528 23.98 -11.41 9.96
C ARG A 528 25.05 -11.12 11.01
N VAL A 529 24.62 -10.94 12.25
CA VAL A 529 25.49 -10.58 13.38
C VAL A 529 25.99 -11.79 14.16
N GLU A 530 25.30 -12.93 14.08
CA GLU A 530 25.71 -14.17 14.75
C GLU A 530 25.40 -15.40 13.90
N ARG A 531 26.23 -16.44 14.05
CA ARG A 531 25.99 -17.80 13.55
C ARG A 531 26.63 -18.82 14.48
N PHE A 532 25.86 -19.79 14.95
CA PHE A 532 26.34 -20.87 15.83
C PHE A 532 25.46 -22.12 15.69
N THR A 533 25.88 -23.22 16.30
CA THR A 533 25.07 -24.45 16.39
C THR A 533 24.53 -24.65 17.80
N ALA A 534 23.37 -25.29 17.92
CA ALA A 534 22.80 -25.71 19.20
C ALA A 534 22.08 -27.05 19.06
N GLN A 535 21.93 -27.77 20.17
CA GLN A 535 21.16 -29.00 20.23
C GLN A 535 19.72 -28.66 20.60
N VAL A 536 18.77 -29.15 19.79
CA VAL A 536 17.34 -29.15 20.16
C VAL A 536 17.11 -30.34 21.07
N ASP A 537 16.50 -30.12 22.23
CA ASP A 537 16.31 -31.21 23.18
C ASP A 537 15.35 -32.29 22.65
N SER A 538 15.28 -33.42 23.36
CA SER A 538 14.40 -34.54 23.00
C SER A 538 12.90 -34.20 23.01
N MET A 539 12.50 -33.08 23.62
CA MET A 539 11.13 -32.58 23.66
C MET A 539 10.87 -31.53 22.56
N GLY A 540 11.86 -31.24 21.71
CA GLY A 540 11.75 -30.21 20.67
C GLY A 540 11.85 -28.80 21.22
N VAL A 541 12.55 -28.58 22.33
CA VAL A 541 12.76 -27.26 22.94
C VAL A 541 14.14 -26.73 22.62
N LEU A 542 14.20 -25.43 22.29
CA LEU A 542 15.42 -24.67 22.08
C LEU A 542 15.25 -23.27 22.69
N THR A 543 16.12 -22.93 23.66
CA THR A 543 16.19 -21.59 24.24
C THR A 543 17.33 -20.82 23.59
N LEU A 544 17.02 -19.68 22.99
CA LEU A 544 18.01 -18.80 22.39
C LEU A 544 18.66 -17.92 23.47
N PRO A 545 19.92 -17.50 23.30
CA PRO A 545 20.58 -16.64 24.28
C PRO A 545 19.81 -15.35 24.56
N PRO A 546 19.80 -14.85 25.82
CA PRO A 546 19.14 -13.60 26.16
C PRO A 546 19.77 -12.43 25.39
N ARG A 547 18.93 -11.48 25.00
CA ARG A 547 19.35 -10.28 24.26
C ARG A 547 18.63 -9.06 24.79
N THR A 548 19.21 -7.91 24.49
CA THR A 548 18.63 -6.59 24.74
C THR A 548 18.41 -5.91 23.38
N LEU A 549 17.26 -5.28 23.20
CA LEU A 549 16.91 -4.56 21.98
C LEU A 549 16.40 -3.16 22.36
N GLY A 550 17.04 -2.10 21.84
CA GLY A 550 16.42 -0.76 21.76
C GLY A 550 15.31 -0.77 20.71
N LEU A 551 14.96 0.35 20.09
CA LEU A 551 14.14 0.30 18.88
C LEU A 551 14.86 -0.53 17.81
N GLY A 552 14.12 -1.41 17.16
CA GLY A 552 14.66 -2.21 16.07
C GLY A 552 14.07 -3.60 16.01
N VAL A 553 14.79 -4.47 15.30
CA VAL A 553 14.32 -5.81 14.94
C VAL A 553 15.47 -6.80 15.01
N SER A 554 15.25 -7.92 15.69
CA SER A 554 16.16 -9.06 15.71
C SER A 554 15.46 -10.27 15.11
N PHE A 555 16.00 -10.82 14.03
CA PHE A 555 15.49 -12.05 13.40
C PHE A 555 16.41 -13.23 13.67
N TRP A 556 15.84 -14.31 14.16
CA TRP A 556 16.50 -15.58 14.42
C TRP A 556 15.99 -16.63 13.45
N ARG A 557 16.92 -17.21 12.70
CA ARG A 557 16.66 -18.31 11.78
C ARG A 557 17.30 -19.58 12.32
N VAL A 558 16.49 -20.62 12.49
CA VAL A 558 16.92 -21.96 12.91
C VAL A 558 16.70 -22.91 11.76
N THR A 559 17.75 -23.64 11.35
CA THR A 559 17.70 -24.63 10.27
C THR A 559 18.37 -25.91 10.72
N ASP A 560 17.68 -27.03 10.52
CA ASP A 560 18.22 -28.39 10.65
C ASP A 560 19.15 -28.77 9.49
#